data_AF-A0A5E7XVT1-F1
#
_entry.id   AF-A0A5E7XVT1-F1
#
_cell.length_a   1.000
_cell.length_b   1.000
_cell.length_c   1.000
_cell.angle_alpha   90.00
_cell.angle_beta   90.00
_cell.angle_gamma   90.00
#
_symmetry.space_group_name_H-M   'P 1'
#
loop_
_entity.id
_entity.type
_entity.pdbx_description
1 polymer ?
#
loop_
_entity_poly.entity_id
_entity_poly.type
_entity_poly.pdbx_seq_one_letter_code
_entity_poly.pdbx_strand_id
1 'polypeptide(L)'
;MGMLDGLLGQVTGNVDIANLAEKVGLSPDQVEQAVTALGQAHAAPGDTVDTAAQSTGLPTDALQQIVGHIGGEGALGRFAGLLGEQGGEGGLGGIMGGLSGMFGKS
;
A
#
# COMPACT_ATOMS: atom_id res chain seq x y z
N MET A 1 24.28 -3.61 -14.20
CA MET A 1 22.85 -3.87 -14.41
C MET A 1 22.66 -5.38 -14.50
N GLY A 2 22.16 -5.98 -13.43
CA GLY A 2 22.33 -7.41 -13.17
C GLY A 2 21.05 -8.21 -13.33
N MET A 3 21.20 -9.52 -13.57
CA MET A 3 20.14 -10.54 -13.62
C MET A 3 19.12 -10.46 -12.45
N LEU A 4 19.51 -9.85 -11.33
CA LEU A 4 18.67 -9.58 -10.17
C LEU A 4 17.56 -8.55 -10.45
N ASP A 5 17.78 -7.58 -11.34
CA ASP A 5 16.79 -6.59 -11.81
C ASP A 5 15.77 -7.24 -12.76
N GLY A 6 16.23 -8.18 -13.59
CA GLY A 6 15.36 -9.01 -14.43
C GLY A 6 14.54 -10.04 -13.62
N LEU A 7 15.07 -10.55 -12.51
CA LEU A 7 14.33 -11.41 -11.59
C LEU A 7 13.36 -10.60 -10.72
N LEU A 8 13.75 -9.41 -10.24
CA LEU A 8 12.84 -8.49 -9.57
C LEU A 8 11.73 -8.08 -10.53
N GLY A 9 11.99 -7.62 -11.76
CA GLY A 9 10.93 -7.30 -12.74
C GLY A 9 10.00 -8.46 -13.09
N GLN A 10 10.46 -9.71 -12.95
CA GLN A 10 9.64 -10.91 -13.16
C GLN A 10 8.91 -11.40 -11.90
N VAL A 11 9.40 -11.07 -10.70
CA VAL A 11 8.86 -11.49 -9.39
C VAL A 11 8.10 -10.35 -8.68
N THR A 12 8.28 -9.10 -9.10
CA THR A 12 7.80 -7.88 -8.43
C THR A 12 6.52 -7.28 -9.02
N GLY A 13 5.73 -8.06 -9.75
CA GLY A 13 4.29 -7.87 -9.58
C GLY A 13 3.48 -7.22 -10.70
N ASN A 14 3.96 -7.07 -11.93
CA ASN A 14 3.03 -6.70 -13.01
C ASN A 14 2.08 -7.85 -13.38
N VAL A 15 2.56 -9.09 -13.35
CA VAL A 15 1.71 -10.26 -13.64
C VAL A 15 0.75 -10.52 -12.48
N ASP A 16 1.23 -10.43 -11.23
CA ASP A 16 0.37 -10.62 -10.06
C ASP A 16 -0.67 -9.52 -9.90
N ILE A 17 -0.33 -8.24 -10.11
CA ILE A 17 -1.30 -7.13 -10.06
C ILE A 17 -2.35 -7.26 -11.17
N ALA A 18 -1.96 -7.62 -12.40
CA ALA A 18 -2.92 -7.83 -13.49
C ALA A 18 -3.85 -9.03 -13.22
N ASN A 19 -3.31 -10.16 -12.74
CA ASN A 19 -4.12 -11.33 -12.38
C ASN A 19 -5.01 -11.06 -11.15
N LEU A 20 -4.52 -10.28 -10.18
CA LEU A 20 -5.29 -9.79 -9.03
C LEU A 20 -6.46 -8.94 -9.51
N ALA A 21 -6.18 -7.94 -10.34
CA ALA A 21 -7.16 -7.04 -10.91
C ALA A 21 -8.30 -7.82 -11.60
N GLU A 22 -7.95 -8.80 -12.45
CA GLU A 22 -8.96 -9.66 -13.08
C GLU A 22 -9.73 -10.53 -12.08
N LYS A 23 -9.07 -11.05 -11.03
CA LYS A 23 -9.72 -11.88 -10.00
C LYS A 23 -10.68 -11.13 -9.10
N VAL A 24 -10.32 -9.91 -8.69
CA VAL A 24 -11.14 -9.09 -7.80
C VAL A 24 -12.10 -8.17 -8.56
N GLY A 25 -12.03 -8.15 -9.89
CA GLY A 25 -12.86 -7.32 -10.75
C GLY A 25 -12.52 -5.83 -10.69
N LEU A 26 -11.26 -5.49 -10.40
CA LEU A 26 -10.76 -4.12 -10.32
C LEU A 26 -9.80 -3.83 -11.48
N SER A 27 -9.52 -2.55 -11.72
CA SER A 27 -8.44 -2.15 -12.64
C SER A 27 -7.06 -2.27 -11.97
N PRO A 28 -5.97 -2.45 -12.73
CA PRO A 28 -4.61 -2.48 -12.18
C PRO A 28 -4.29 -1.26 -11.30
N ASP A 29 -4.65 -0.06 -11.76
CA ASP A 29 -4.52 1.19 -10.96
C ASP A 29 -5.28 1.12 -9.62
N GLN A 30 -6.47 0.51 -9.60
CA GLN A 30 -7.25 0.36 -8.37
C GLN A 30 -6.62 -0.64 -7.42
N VAL A 31 -6.02 -1.71 -7.95
CA VAL A 31 -5.25 -2.66 -7.14
C VAL A 31 -4.01 -1.99 -6.56
N GLU A 32 -3.27 -1.19 -7.31
CA GLU A 32 -2.12 -0.43 -6.80
C GLU A 32 -2.54 0.56 -5.68
N GLN A 33 -3.65 1.27 -5.87
CA GLN A 33 -4.23 2.14 -4.85
C GLN A 33 -4.66 1.36 -3.61
N ALA A 34 -5.28 0.19 -3.79
CA ALA A 34 -5.63 -0.72 -2.71
C ALA A 34 -4.39 -1.16 -1.92
N VAL A 35 -3.33 -1.64 -2.59
CA VAL A 35 -2.09 -2.08 -1.92
C VAL A 35 -1.49 -0.95 -1.10
N THR A 36 -1.45 0.25 -1.67
CA THR A 36 -0.91 1.44 -1.01
C THR A 36 -1.75 1.80 0.22
N ALA A 37 -3.07 1.86 0.07
CA ALA A 37 -3.97 2.17 1.16
C ALA A 37 -3.95 1.11 2.26
N LEU A 38 -3.87 -0.17 1.91
CA LEU A 38 -3.74 -1.29 2.85
C LEU A 38 -2.41 -1.22 3.61
N GLY A 39 -1.30 -0.90 2.94
CA GLY A 39 -0.01 -0.69 3.57
C GLY A 39 -0.01 0.49 4.55
N GLN A 40 -0.69 1.58 4.22
CA GLN A 40 -0.85 2.74 5.11
C GLN A 40 -1.80 2.45 6.28
N ALA A 41 -2.91 1.78 6.00
CA ALA A 41 -3.91 1.40 7.00
C ALA A 41 -3.39 0.34 7.98
N HIS A 42 -2.33 -0.39 7.65
CA HIS A 42 -1.71 -1.36 8.56
C HIS A 42 -1.10 -0.68 9.81
N ALA A 43 -0.68 0.59 9.69
CA ALA A 43 -0.20 1.38 10.82
C ALA A 43 -1.33 1.97 11.68
N ALA A 44 -2.58 1.94 11.19
CA ALA A 44 -3.73 2.46 11.93
C ALA A 44 -4.22 1.43 12.96
N PRO A 45 -4.55 1.85 14.20
CA PRO A 45 -5.14 0.95 15.18
C PRO A 45 -6.58 0.61 14.77
N GLY A 46 -6.81 -0.62 14.29
CA GLY A 46 -8.14 -1.09 13.88
C GLY A 46 -8.09 -2.09 12.72
N ASP A 47 -9.24 -2.32 12.09
CA ASP A 47 -9.35 -3.19 10.92
C ASP A 47 -8.74 -2.47 9.70
N THR A 48 -7.54 -2.89 9.31
CA THR A 48 -6.76 -2.33 8.21
C THR A 48 -7.55 -2.29 6.90
N VAL A 49 -8.41 -3.29 6.68
CA VAL A 49 -9.20 -3.38 5.45
C VAL A 49 -10.31 -2.34 5.45
N ASP A 50 -10.97 -2.13 6.58
CA ASP A 50 -12.06 -1.14 6.69
C ASP A 50 -11.53 0.28 6.49
N THR A 51 -10.35 0.59 7.06
CA THR A 51 -9.68 1.87 6.85
C THR A 51 -9.26 2.07 5.39
N ALA A 52 -8.72 1.03 4.74
CA ALA A 52 -8.37 1.08 3.33
C ALA A 52 -9.61 1.21 2.42
N ALA A 53 -10.72 0.56 2.77
CA ALA A 53 -12.00 0.66 2.05
C ALA A 53 -12.54 2.08 2.10
N GLN A 54 -12.54 2.70 3.28
CA GLN A 54 -12.97 4.08 3.46
C GLN A 54 -12.06 5.06 2.69
N SER A 55 -10.76 4.80 2.60
CA SER A 55 -9.81 5.69 1.92
C SER A 55 -9.82 5.55 0.39
N THR A 56 -10.05 4.34 -0.13
CA THR A 56 -10.01 4.06 -1.58
C THR A 56 -11.39 4.06 -2.24
N GLY A 57 -12.46 3.90 -1.44
CA GLY A 57 -13.81 3.63 -1.94
C GLY A 57 -13.97 2.23 -2.54
N LEU A 58 -12.99 1.35 -2.36
CA LEU A 58 -13.03 -0.03 -2.86
C LEU A 58 -13.74 -0.97 -1.89
N PRO A 59 -14.39 -2.04 -2.40
CA PRO A 59 -15.09 -2.99 -1.56
C PRO A 59 -14.13 -3.76 -0.66
N THR A 60 -14.51 -3.91 0.61
CA THR A 60 -13.75 -4.58 1.67
C THR A 60 -13.38 -6.04 1.30
N ASP A 61 -14.27 -6.76 0.61
CA ASP A 61 -14.00 -8.11 0.07
C ASP A 61 -12.84 -8.12 -0.94
N ALA A 62 -12.82 -7.17 -1.89
CA ALA A 62 -11.74 -7.09 -2.87
C ALA A 62 -10.40 -6.76 -2.18
N LEU A 63 -10.44 -5.86 -1.21
CA LEU A 63 -9.27 -5.50 -0.42
C LEU A 63 -8.73 -6.70 0.39
N GLN A 64 -9.60 -7.50 1.01
CA GLN A 64 -9.19 -8.75 1.68
C GLN A 64 -8.54 -9.75 0.72
N GLN A 65 -9.10 -9.90 -0.48
CA GLN A 65 -8.52 -10.78 -1.50
C GLN A 65 -7.15 -10.30 -1.98
N ILE A 66 -6.99 -8.98 -2.14
CA ILE A 66 -5.71 -8.34 -2.48
C ILE A 66 -4.66 -8.63 -1.39
N VAL A 67 -5.00 -8.42 -0.12
CA VAL A 67 -4.12 -8.75 1.02
C VAL A 67 -3.71 -10.22 1.00
N GLY A 68 -4.67 -11.13 0.81
CA GLY A 68 -4.40 -12.57 0.79
C GLY A 68 -3.45 -12.98 -0.34
N HIS A 69 -3.57 -12.38 -1.52
CA HIS A 69 -2.73 -12.70 -2.69
C HIS A 69 -1.33 -12.08 -2.64
N ILE A 70 -1.16 -10.91 -2.03
CA ILE A 70 0.16 -10.26 -1.90
C ILE A 70 1.08 -10.99 -0.91
N GLY A 71 0.52 -11.88 -0.08
CA GLY A 71 1.26 -12.67 0.90
C GLY A 71 0.83 -12.42 2.35
N GLY A 72 -0.38 -11.87 2.54
CA GLY A 72 -0.98 -11.66 3.85
C GLY A 72 -0.27 -10.60 4.69
N GLU A 73 -0.46 -10.69 6.00
CA GLU A 73 0.02 -9.70 6.99
C GLU A 73 1.55 -9.51 6.96
N GLY A 74 2.31 -10.57 6.65
CA GLY A 74 3.77 -10.51 6.57
C GLY A 74 4.29 -9.69 5.38
N ALA A 75 3.56 -9.69 4.25
CA ALA A 75 3.92 -8.90 3.08
C ALA A 75 3.53 -7.43 3.25
N LEU A 76 2.34 -7.17 3.82
CA LEU A 76 1.90 -5.83 4.18
C LEU A 76 2.83 -5.17 5.19
N GLY A 77 3.28 -5.89 6.22
CA GLY A 77 4.23 -5.34 7.20
C GLY A 77 5.57 -4.96 6.58
N ARG A 78 6.08 -5.75 5.61
CA ARG A 78 7.29 -5.39 4.85
C ARG A 78 7.04 -4.20 3.93
N PHE A 79 5.89 -4.14 3.26
CA PHE A 79 5.52 -3.03 2.40
C PHE A 79 5.35 -1.74 3.20
N ALA A 80 4.69 -1.80 4.36
CA ALA A 80 4.57 -0.70 5.30
C ALA A 80 5.93 -0.28 5.88
N GLY A 81 6.84 -1.22 6.13
CA GLY A 81 8.23 -0.93 6.49
C GLY A 81 8.94 -0.15 5.39
N LEU A 82 8.84 -0.61 4.13
CA LEU A 82 9.42 0.07 2.97
C LEU A 82 8.74 1.42 2.67
N LEU A 83 7.44 1.53 2.87
CA LEU A 83 6.66 2.76 2.69
C LEU A 83 6.85 3.73 3.85
N GLY A 84 7.10 3.25 5.06
CA GLY A 84 7.48 4.07 6.21
C GLY A 84 8.91 4.59 6.08
N GLU A 85 9.81 3.76 5.53
CA GLU A 85 11.20 4.13 5.23
C GLU A 85 11.29 5.12 4.06
N GLN A 86 10.40 5.01 3.06
CA GLN A 86 10.24 6.00 1.97
C GLN A 86 9.29 7.17 2.32
N GLY A 87 8.44 7.01 3.33
CA GLY A 87 7.47 7.99 3.82
C GLY A 87 8.02 8.88 4.93
N GLY A 88 9.20 8.56 5.46
CA GLY A 88 10.05 9.49 6.18
C GLY A 88 10.47 10.62 5.24
N GLU A 89 10.14 11.85 5.63
CA GLU A 89 10.43 13.12 4.91
C GLU A 89 9.47 13.53 3.77
N GLY A 90 8.46 12.73 3.38
CA GLY A 90 7.52 13.15 2.33
C GLY A 90 6.12 12.51 2.31
N GLY A 91 5.87 11.44 3.07
CA GLY A 91 4.52 10.88 3.22
C GLY A 91 3.63 11.75 4.12
N LEU A 92 2.35 11.41 4.26
CA LEU A 92 1.37 12.16 5.09
C LEU A 92 1.86 12.50 6.51
N GLY A 93 2.80 11.73 7.09
CA GLY A 93 3.49 12.07 8.34
C GLY A 93 4.46 13.25 8.25
N GLY A 94 5.14 13.45 7.11
CA GLY A 94 5.93 14.64 6.79
C GLY A 94 5.08 15.86 6.44
N ILE A 95 3.91 15.67 5.81
CA ILE A 95 2.94 16.76 5.59
C ILE A 95 2.34 17.21 6.93
N MET A 96 1.97 16.28 7.81
CA MET A 96 1.44 16.58 9.13
C MET A 96 2.51 17.13 10.10
N GLY A 97 3.75 16.61 10.03
CA GLY A 97 4.90 17.14 10.77
C GLY A 97 5.37 18.51 10.27
N GLY A 98 5.37 18.73 8.95
CA GLY A 98 5.72 20.01 8.31
C GLY A 98 4.68 21.10 8.59
N LEU A 99 3.39 20.75 8.59
CA LEU A 99 2.31 21.67 9.00
C LEU A 99 2.37 21.99 10.50
N SER A 100 2.67 21.00 11.35
CA SER A 100 2.80 21.22 12.79
C SER A 100 4.05 22.05 13.14
N GLY A 101 5.13 21.94 12.36
CA GLY A 101 6.35 22.74 12.51
C GLY A 101 6.19 24.20 12.08
N MET A 102 5.33 24.49 11.10
CA MET A 102 5.04 25.86 10.64
C MET A 102 4.06 26.62 11.53
N PHE A 103 3.20 25.93 12.30
CA PHE A 103 2.23 26.57 13.20
C PHE A 103 2.81 26.91 14.58
N GLY A 104 3.97 26.35 14.94
CA GLY A 104 4.60 26.54 16.26
C GLY A 104 5.64 27.65 16.33
N LYS A 105 5.92 28.37 15.23
CA LYS A 105 6.90 29.45 15.20
C LYS A 105 6.22 30.77 14.83
N SER A 106 5.66 31.42 15.84
CA SER A 106 5.39 32.86 15.87
C SER A 106 6.10 33.45 17.07
#